data_AF-A0A0F8VMT8-F1
#
_entry.id   AF-A0A0F8VMT8-F1
#
_cell.length_a   1.000
_cell.length_b   1.000
_cell.length_c   1.000
_cell.angle_alpha   90.00
_cell.angle_beta   90.00
_cell.angle_gamma   90.00
#
_symmetry.space_group_name_H-M   'P 1'
#
loop_
_entity.id
_entity.type
_entity.pdbx_description
1 polymer ?
#
loop_
_entity_poly.entity_id
_entity_poly.type
_entity_poly.pdbx_seq_one_letter_code
_entity_poly.pdbx_strand_id
1 'polypeptide(L)'
;TKQSYYQKRKTRKEAAERNHIEGKFGQGKNGYNLNEIRARLKDTSESWVACIFFVMNLINYEKLNLFGSIFRWIELVMAPNNAIIKRSGLKLILNYQP
;
A
#
# COMPACT_ATOMS: atom_id res chain seq x y z
N THR A 1 16.52 13.19 -36.02
CA THR A 1 17.74 13.41 -35.19
C THR A 1 17.99 12.20 -34.30
N LYS A 2 19.18 11.59 -34.36
CA LYS A 2 19.52 10.45 -33.49
C LYS A 2 19.69 10.94 -32.05
N GLN A 3 18.81 10.53 -31.14
CA GLN A 3 18.94 10.83 -29.71
C GLN A 3 20.13 10.07 -29.10
N SER A 4 20.94 10.76 -28.30
CA SER A 4 22.03 10.18 -27.52
C SER A 4 21.50 9.15 -26.51
N TYR A 5 22.33 8.17 -26.13
CA TYR A 5 21.98 7.14 -25.14
C TYR A 5 21.48 7.76 -23.83
N TYR A 6 22.12 8.84 -23.38
CA TYR A 6 21.70 9.58 -22.18
C TYR A 6 20.29 10.17 -22.32
N GLN A 7 19.98 10.77 -23.47
CA GLN A 7 18.66 11.36 -23.75
C GLN A 7 17.57 10.27 -23.71
N LYS A 8 17.81 9.12 -24.36
CA LYS A 8 16.86 7.99 -24.32
C LYS A 8 16.60 7.48 -22.91
N ARG A 9 17.65 7.37 -22.08
CA ARG A 9 17.52 6.96 -20.67
C ARG A 9 16.70 7.98 -19.87
N LYS A 10 16.94 9.27 -20.07
CA LYS A 10 16.20 10.35 -19.41
C LYS A 10 14.70 10.29 -19.78
N THR A 11 14.38 10.20 -21.07
CA THR A 11 12.98 10.15 -21.54
C THR A 11 12.25 8.91 -21.03
N ARG A 12 12.92 7.75 -20.93
CA ARG A 12 12.33 6.54 -20.34
C ARG A 12 12.00 6.71 -18.86
N LYS A 13 12.86 7.39 -18.09
CA LYS A 13 12.59 7.68 -16.68
C LYS A 13 11.38 8.59 -16.51
N GLU A 14 11.36 9.71 -17.24
CA GLU A 14 10.23 10.65 -17.23
C GLU A 14 8.91 10.01 -17.68
N ALA A 15 8.97 9.10 -18.66
CA ALA A 15 7.81 8.33 -19.09
C ALA A 15 7.35 7.35 -18.01
N ALA A 16 8.26 6.67 -17.31
CA ALA A 16 7.91 5.77 -16.21
C ALA A 16 7.25 6.51 -15.04
N GLU A 17 7.73 7.70 -14.69
CA GLU A 17 7.14 8.56 -13.66
C GLU A 17 5.71 8.98 -14.05
N ARG A 18 5.51 9.44 -15.29
CA ARG A 18 4.18 9.79 -15.80
C ARG A 18 3.24 8.59 -15.83
N ASN A 19 3.70 7.44 -16.30
CA ASN A 19 2.91 6.21 -16.34
C ASN A 19 2.43 5.80 -14.93
N HIS A 20 3.30 5.96 -13.92
CA HIS A 20 2.91 5.68 -12.54
C HIS A 20 1.79 6.62 -12.07
N ILE A 21 1.93 7.92 -12.36
CA ILE A 21 0.94 8.94 -12.02
C ILE A 21 -0.38 8.68 -12.75
N GLU A 22 -0.36 8.49 -14.07
CA GLU A 22 -1.53 8.18 -14.89
C GLU A 22 -2.23 6.89 -14.44
N GLY A 23 -1.46 5.87 -14.05
CA GLY A 23 -1.99 4.64 -13.47
C GLY A 23 -2.77 4.88 -12.17
N LYS A 24 -2.27 5.75 -11.28
CA LYS A 24 -2.99 6.15 -10.05
C LYS A 24 -4.24 6.97 -10.33
N PHE A 25 -4.20 7.88 -11.30
CA PHE A 25 -5.38 8.60 -11.76
C PHE A 25 -6.42 7.64 -12.38
N GLY A 26 -5.99 6.68 -13.20
CA GLY A 26 -6.85 5.65 -13.76
C GLY A 26 -7.50 4.78 -12.67
N GLN A 27 -6.74 4.40 -11.64
CA GLN A 27 -7.26 3.71 -10.48
C GLN A 27 -8.31 4.55 -9.73
N GLY A 28 -8.05 5.84 -9.52
CA GLY A 28 -9.02 6.75 -8.91
C GLY A 28 -10.32 6.82 -9.70
N LYS A 29 -10.24 6.96 -11.03
CA LYS A 29 -11.40 7.05 -11.92
C LYS A 29 -12.23 5.76 -11.97
N ASN A 30 -11.58 4.60 -12.12
CA ASN A 30 -12.27 3.32 -12.34
C ASN A 30 -12.57 2.56 -11.03
N GLY A 31 -11.73 2.70 -10.00
CA GLY A 31 -11.83 1.94 -8.75
C GLY A 31 -12.40 2.74 -7.57
N TYR A 32 -12.37 4.08 -7.65
CA TYR A 32 -12.88 4.98 -6.61
C TYR A 32 -13.89 6.00 -7.13
N ASN A 33 -14.43 5.78 -8.34
CA ASN A 33 -15.48 6.60 -8.97
C ASN A 33 -15.19 8.10 -8.98
N LEU A 34 -13.93 8.49 -9.20
CA LEU A 34 -13.53 9.91 -9.26
C LEU A 34 -14.33 10.70 -10.33
N ASN A 35 -14.80 10.02 -11.39
CA ASN A 35 -15.62 10.62 -12.45
C ASN A 35 -17.08 10.86 -12.03
N GLU A 36 -17.54 10.25 -10.94
CA GLU A 36 -18.95 10.31 -10.48
C GLU A 36 -19.14 11.23 -9.28
N ILE A 37 -18.16 12.10 -8.99
CA ILE A 37 -18.27 13.11 -7.93
C ILE A 37 -19.32 14.15 -8.37
N ARG A 38 -20.54 14.06 -7.83
CA ARG A 38 -21.67 14.95 -8.15
C ARG A 38 -21.73 16.22 -7.30
N ALA A 39 -20.59 16.67 -6.78
CA ALA A 39 -20.52 17.90 -6.00
C ALA A 39 -20.83 19.13 -6.90
N ARG A 40 -21.73 20.01 -6.44
CA ARG A 40 -22.19 21.18 -7.21
C ARG A 40 -21.29 22.40 -7.07
N LEU A 41 -20.64 22.53 -5.91
CA LEU A 41 -19.69 23.61 -5.62
C LEU A 41 -18.25 23.12 -5.81
N LYS A 42 -17.40 24.00 -6.34
CA LYS A 42 -15.98 23.73 -6.59
C LYS A 42 -15.28 23.25 -5.32
N ASP A 43 -15.40 23.98 -4.22
CA ASP A 43 -14.72 23.67 -2.95
C ASP A 43 -15.09 22.29 -2.40
N THR A 44 -16.38 21.92 -2.53
CA THR A 44 -16.86 20.61 -2.12
C THR A 44 -16.30 19.52 -3.04
N SER A 45 -16.26 19.75 -4.36
CA SER A 45 -15.69 18.79 -5.31
C SER A 45 -14.19 18.55 -5.06
N GLU A 46 -13.43 19.60 -4.75
CA GLU A 46 -12.00 19.51 -4.41
C GLU A 46 -11.79 18.71 -3.12
N SER A 47 -12.64 18.94 -2.10
CA SER A 47 -12.59 18.17 -0.85
C SER A 47 -12.86 16.68 -1.07
N TRP A 48 -13.84 16.33 -1.93
CA TRP A 48 -14.11 14.93 -2.28
C TRP A 48 -12.94 14.27 -3.01
N VAL A 49 -12.36 14.96 -3.99
CA VAL A 49 -11.18 14.48 -4.71
C VAL A 49 -10.01 14.25 -3.74
N ALA A 50 -9.74 15.21 -2.84
CA ALA A 50 -8.69 15.09 -1.83
C ALA A 50 -8.94 13.91 -0.88
N CYS A 51 -10.17 13.71 -0.40
CA CYS A 51 -10.55 12.58 0.45
C CYS A 51 -10.32 11.23 -0.25
N ILE A 52 -10.64 11.12 -1.53
CA ILE A 52 -10.41 9.88 -2.30
C ILE A 52 -8.91 9.57 -2.38
N PHE A 53 -8.09 10.56 -2.72
CA PHE A 53 -6.63 10.37 -2.73
C PHE A 53 -6.07 10.05 -1.34
N PHE A 54 -6.62 10.66 -0.29
CA PHE A 54 -6.24 10.35 1.09
C PHE A 54 -6.51 8.89 1.45
N VAL A 55 -7.71 8.37 1.14
CA VAL A 55 -8.06 6.96 1.37
C VAL A 55 -7.19 6.02 0.53
N MET A 56 -6.91 6.36 -0.73
CA MET A 56 -5.99 5.58 -1.58
C MET A 56 -4.59 5.46 -0.97
N ASN A 57 -4.08 6.56 -0.39
CA ASN A 57 -2.79 6.56 0.30
C ASN A 57 -2.83 5.78 1.62
N LEU A 58 -3.93 5.87 2.37
CA LEU A 58 -4.11 5.12 3.62
C LEU A 58 -4.13 3.62 3.38
N ILE A 59 -4.86 3.14 2.37
CA ILE A 59 -4.88 1.72 1.98
C ILE A 59 -3.47 1.25 1.58
N ASN A 60 -2.71 2.09 0.88
CA ASN A 60 -1.33 1.75 0.53
C ASN A 60 -0.42 1.66 1.76
N TYR A 61 -0.59 2.56 2.72
CA TYR A 61 0.14 2.55 3.98
C TYR A 61 -0.22 1.33 4.84
N GLU A 62 -1.49 0.97 4.89
CA GLU A 62 -1.99 -0.14 5.68
C GLU A 62 -1.48 -1.50 5.17
N LYS A 63 -1.41 -1.68 3.84
CA LYS A 63 -0.79 -2.85 3.20
C LYS A 63 0.66 -3.05 3.61
N LEU A 64 1.37 -1.97 3.95
CA LEU A 64 2.77 -2.04 4.35
C LEU A 64 2.93 -2.40 5.82
N ASN A 65 2.10 -1.86 6.74
CA ASN A 65 2.43 -1.88 8.17
C ASN A 65 1.33 -2.32 9.14
N LEU A 66 0.03 -2.26 8.82
CA LEU A 66 -1.00 -2.27 9.87
C LEU A 66 -1.74 -3.61 10.06
N PHE A 67 -2.33 -4.18 9.00
CA PHE A 67 -3.19 -5.37 9.17
C PHE A 67 -2.45 -6.56 9.77
N GLY A 68 -1.24 -6.85 9.28
CA GLY A 68 -0.44 -7.95 9.81
C GLY A 68 0.02 -7.71 11.24
N SER A 69 0.37 -6.47 11.60
CA SER A 69 0.94 -6.12 12.90
C SER A 69 -0.12 -6.09 14.00
N ILE A 70 -1.27 -5.48 13.74
CA ILE A 70 -2.40 -5.44 14.67
C ILE A 70 -2.99 -6.84 14.86
N PHE A 71 -3.21 -7.58 13.78
CA PHE A 71 -3.74 -8.94 13.86
C PHE A 71 -2.78 -9.88 14.62
N ARG A 72 -1.47 -9.80 14.34
CA ARG A 72 -0.44 -10.57 15.06
C ARG A 72 -0.36 -10.19 16.55
N TRP A 73 -0.51 -8.91 16.88
CA TRP A 73 -0.54 -8.46 18.27
C TRP A 73 -1.77 -9.00 19.01
N ILE A 74 -2.95 -8.93 18.40
CA ILE A 74 -4.18 -9.51 18.96
C ILE A 74 -4.04 -11.03 19.13
N GLU A 75 -3.50 -11.73 18.13
CA GLU A 75 -3.25 -13.17 18.19
C GLU A 75 -2.29 -13.53 19.34
N LEU A 76 -1.24 -12.73 19.57
CA LEU A 76 -0.31 -12.93 20.68
C LEU A 76 -0.93 -12.63 22.05
N VAL A 77 -1.77 -11.61 22.16
CA VAL A 77 -2.46 -11.23 23.40
C VAL A 77 -3.54 -12.26 23.77
N MET A 78 -4.23 -12.81 22.77
CA MET A 78 -5.28 -13.82 22.94
C MET A 78 -4.75 -15.26 22.95
N ALA A 79 -3.46 -15.47 22.65
CA ALA A 79 -2.88 -16.81 22.63
C ALA A 79 -2.88 -17.42 24.04
N PRO A 80 -3.41 -18.64 24.22
CA PRO A 80 -3.35 -19.32 25.51
C PRO A 80 -1.88 -19.56 25.91
N ASN A 81 -1.56 -19.39 27.19
CA ASN A 81 -0.21 -19.55 27.76
C ASN A 81 0.49 -20.87 27.32
N ASN A 82 -0.28 -21.92 27.09
CA ASN A 82 0.20 -23.24 26.64
C ASN A 82 0.74 -23.23 25.20
N ALA A 83 0.26 -22.35 24.33
CA ALA A 83 0.72 -22.23 22.95
C ALA A 83 2.09 -21.54 22.84
N ILE A 84 2.36 -20.59 23.74
CA ILE A 84 3.67 -19.93 23.86
C ILE A 84 4.72 -20.94 24.30
N ILE A 85 4.44 -21.70 25.37
CA ILE A 85 5.32 -22.76 25.91
C ILE A 85 5.59 -23.86 24.87
N LYS A 86 4.58 -24.27 24.09
CA LYS A 86 4.75 -25.28 23.04
C LYS A 86 5.65 -24.79 21.89
N ARG A 87 5.58 -23.49 21.54
CA ARG A 87 6.45 -22.88 20.52
C ARG A 87 7.90 -22.75 20.98
N SER A 88 8.15 -22.34 22.22
CA SER A 88 9.52 -22.29 22.78
C SER A 88 10.11 -23.68 22.98
N GLY A 89 9.33 -24.67 23.42
CA GLY A 89 9.76 -26.07 23.52
C GLY A 89 10.12 -26.70 22.17
N LEU A 90 9.33 -26.46 21.11
CA LEU A 90 9.65 -26.94 19.76
C LEU A 90 10.94 -26.32 19.22
N LYS A 91 11.16 -25.04 19.49
CA LYS A 91 12.38 -24.32 19.06
C LYS A 91 13.63 -24.83 19.78
N LEU A 92 13.49 -25.30 21.02
CA LEU A 92 14.57 -25.93 21.77
C LEU A 92 14.92 -27.31 21.21
N ILE A 93 13.91 -28.12 20.88
CA ILE A 93 14.08 -29.46 20.29
C ILE A 93 14.68 -29.39 18.89
N LEU A 94 14.25 -28.44 18.06
CA LEU A 94 14.76 -28.29 16.69
C LEU A 94 16.17 -27.68 16.62
N ASN A 95 16.60 -26.93 17.64
CA ASN A 95 17.96 -26.39 17.74
C ASN A 95 18.90 -27.31 18.54
N TYR A 96 18.41 -28.46 19.02
CA TYR A 96 19.24 -29.47 19.65
C TYR A 96 19.94 -30.29 18.55
N GLN A 97 21.17 -29.90 18.23
CA GLN A 97 22.12 -30.75 17.50
C GLN A 97 23.03 -31.42 18.55
N PRO A 98 23.27 -32.75 18.46
CA PRO A 98 24.08 -33.47 19.45
C PRO A 98 25.54 -33.01 19.49
#